data_AF-A0A1V1W0W0-F1
#
_entry.id   AF-A0A1V1W0W0-F1
#
_cell.length_a   1.000
_cell.length_b   1.000
_cell.length_c   1.000
_cell.angle_alpha   90.00
_cell.angle_beta   90.00
_cell.angle_gamma   90.00
#
_symmetry.space_group_name_H-M   'P 1'
#
loop_
_entity.id
_entity.type
_entity.pdbx_description
1 polymer ?
#
loop_
_entity_poly.entity_id
_entity_poly.type
_entity_poly.pdbx_seq_one_letter_code
_entity_poly.pdbx_strand_id
1 'polypeptide(L)'
;MKLENPWKQNPWFKSVAVAQERARKRLPEPVYGALVAGSERGQSVADNQAAFVELDLAPHVVGPCAERSQATPVFGQAISSPVIISPTGVQAVHPDGEVAVARAAAARGTIMGLSNFASKSVEEVTATGATTFFQMYWTGDRDTMIQRTTRARQAGVKGLIATLDWSFSTGRDWGSPEIPEKVDLKTMVRMAPKVVTKPRWLWQFGQQYR
;
A
#
# COMPACT_ATOMS: atom_id res chain seq x y z
N MET A 1 -19.69 -35.57 15.23
CA MET A 1 -18.46 -34.91 14.73
C MET A 1 -18.81 -34.17 13.45
N LYS A 2 -18.85 -32.83 13.44
CA LYS A 2 -19.16 -32.09 12.21
C LYS A 2 -17.95 -32.20 11.28
N LEU A 3 -18.09 -32.95 10.20
CA LEU A 3 -17.12 -32.97 9.10
C LEU A 3 -17.16 -31.58 8.45
N GLU A 4 -16.23 -30.70 8.82
CA GLU A 4 -16.00 -29.48 8.07
C GLU A 4 -15.50 -29.85 6.67
N ASN A 5 -16.10 -29.25 5.64
CA ASN A 5 -15.73 -29.51 4.25
C ASN A 5 -14.22 -29.21 4.05
N PRO A 6 -13.37 -30.22 3.79
CA PRO A 6 -11.93 -30.03 3.65
C PRO A 6 -11.56 -29.23 2.39
N TRP A 7 -12.49 -29.07 1.46
CA TRP A 7 -12.35 -28.30 0.21
C TRP A 7 -12.90 -26.88 0.31
N LYS A 8 -13.38 -26.46 1.49
CA LYS A 8 -13.89 -25.10 1.68
C LYS A 8 -12.79 -24.08 1.40
N GLN A 9 -13.05 -23.16 0.48
CA GLN A 9 -12.07 -22.11 0.15
C GLN A 9 -11.74 -21.28 1.39
N ASN A 10 -10.45 -21.11 1.67
CA ASN A 10 -10.00 -20.30 2.79
C ASN A 10 -10.44 -18.83 2.56
N PRO A 11 -11.14 -18.19 3.52
CA PRO A 11 -11.47 -16.78 3.41
C PRO A 11 -10.22 -15.90 3.30
N TRP A 12 -9.09 -16.31 3.86
CA TRP A 12 -7.79 -15.66 3.73
C TRP A 12 -7.15 -15.94 2.36
N PHE A 13 -6.45 -14.94 1.81
CA PHE A 13 -5.62 -15.14 0.63
C PHE A 13 -4.31 -15.84 1.04
N LYS A 14 -3.88 -16.84 0.28
CA LYS A 14 -2.69 -17.65 0.57
C LYS A 14 -1.39 -17.07 0.00
N SER A 15 -1.49 -16.10 -0.91
CA SER A 15 -0.35 -15.43 -1.54
C SER A 15 -0.73 -14.00 -1.96
N VAL A 16 0.29 -13.18 -2.22
CA VAL A 16 0.11 -11.82 -2.73
C VAL A 16 -0.58 -11.84 -4.11
N ALA A 17 -0.28 -12.82 -4.96
CA ALA A 17 -0.95 -12.99 -6.26
C ALA A 17 -2.47 -13.18 -6.12
N VAL A 18 -2.92 -13.97 -5.13
CA VAL A 18 -4.35 -14.13 -4.85
C VAL A 18 -4.97 -12.83 -4.33
N ALA A 19 -4.24 -12.06 -3.53
CA ALA A 19 -4.69 -10.75 -3.07
C ALA A 19 -4.87 -9.77 -4.24
N GLN A 20 -3.91 -9.73 -5.17
CA GLN A 20 -3.95 -8.90 -6.37
C GLN A 20 -5.13 -9.27 -7.28
N GLU A 21 -5.36 -10.55 -7.54
CA GLU A 21 -6.50 -11.00 -8.36
C GLU A 21 -7.85 -10.65 -7.70
N ARG A 22 -7.94 -10.78 -6.37
CA ARG A 22 -9.13 -10.32 -5.63
C ARG A 22 -9.30 -8.81 -5.71
N ALA A 23 -8.22 -8.03 -5.68
CA ALA A 23 -8.26 -6.58 -5.86
C ALA A 23 -8.75 -6.20 -7.26
N ARG A 24 -8.23 -6.85 -8.32
CA ARG A 24 -8.69 -6.68 -9.71
C ARG A 24 -10.19 -6.88 -9.87
N LYS A 25 -10.75 -7.88 -9.18
CA LYS A 25 -12.20 -8.15 -9.21
C LYS A 25 -13.02 -7.12 -8.44
N ARG A 26 -12.47 -6.55 -7.37
CA ARG A 26 -13.21 -5.68 -6.43
C ARG A 26 -13.13 -4.19 -6.79
N LEU A 27 -12.00 -3.74 -7.31
CA LEU A 27 -11.76 -2.34 -7.60
C LEU A 27 -12.32 -1.95 -8.98
N PRO A 28 -12.80 -0.71 -9.14
CA PRO A 28 -13.04 -0.14 -10.47
C PRO A 28 -11.77 -0.20 -11.32
N GLU A 29 -11.92 -0.39 -12.64
CA GLU A 29 -10.78 -0.56 -13.55
C GLU A 29 -9.75 0.59 -13.46
N PRO A 30 -10.13 1.89 -13.43
CA PRO A 30 -9.14 2.97 -13.32
C PRO A 30 -8.37 2.95 -11.99
N VAL A 31 -9.05 2.57 -10.90
CA VAL A 31 -8.46 2.48 -9.56
C VAL A 31 -7.46 1.34 -9.52
N TYR A 32 -7.82 0.17 -10.05
CA TYR A 32 -6.90 -0.96 -10.15
C TYR A 32 -5.71 -0.64 -11.07
N GLY A 33 -5.98 -0.03 -12.23
CA GLY A 33 -4.95 0.36 -13.19
C GLY A 33 -3.93 1.34 -12.60
N ALA A 34 -4.36 2.26 -11.74
CA ALA A 34 -3.45 3.18 -11.05
C ALA A 34 -2.51 2.48 -10.05
N LEU A 35 -2.94 1.35 -9.44
CA LEU A 35 -2.13 0.58 -8.51
C LEU A 35 -1.03 -0.26 -9.19
N VAL A 36 -1.33 -0.84 -10.35
CA VAL A 36 -0.44 -1.79 -11.03
C VAL A 36 0.37 -1.16 -12.16
N ALA A 37 0.20 0.13 -12.41
CA ALA A 37 0.86 0.82 -13.50
C ALA A 37 2.38 0.92 -13.29
N GLY A 38 3.13 0.66 -14.37
CA GLY A 38 4.52 1.10 -14.54
C GLY A 38 4.63 2.34 -15.43
N SER A 39 5.86 2.66 -15.84
CA SER A 39 6.16 3.69 -16.85
C SER A 39 6.33 3.05 -18.23
N GLU A 40 6.01 3.81 -19.28
CA GLU A 40 6.15 3.41 -20.69
C GLU A 40 5.46 2.06 -20.96
N ARG A 41 6.18 1.09 -21.53
CA ARG A 41 5.73 -0.30 -21.77
C ARG A 41 5.82 -1.21 -20.54
N GLY A 42 6.24 -0.70 -19.37
CA GLY A 42 6.24 -1.45 -18.11
C GLY A 42 7.37 -2.48 -17.96
N GLN A 43 8.43 -2.38 -18.77
CA GLN A 43 9.55 -3.34 -18.79
C GLN A 43 10.17 -3.54 -17.39
N SER A 44 10.53 -2.47 -16.69
CA SER A 44 11.17 -2.57 -15.37
C SER A 44 10.30 -3.23 -14.30
N VAL A 45 8.96 -3.11 -14.40
CA VAL A 45 8.06 -3.78 -13.45
C VAL A 45 8.12 -5.28 -13.61
N ALA A 46 8.19 -5.77 -14.85
CA ALA A 46 8.35 -7.20 -15.14
C ALA A 46 9.75 -7.68 -14.74
N ASP A 47 10.79 -6.92 -15.09
CA ASP A 47 12.19 -7.28 -14.80
C ASP A 47 12.46 -7.37 -13.29
N ASN A 48 11.90 -6.46 -12.48
CA ASN A 48 12.01 -6.50 -11.02
C ASN A 48 11.53 -7.83 -10.42
N GLN A 49 10.49 -8.44 -11.00
CA GLN A 49 9.99 -9.74 -10.54
C GLN A 49 10.80 -10.89 -11.12
N ALA A 50 11.17 -10.81 -12.40
CA ALA A 50 11.97 -11.83 -13.08
C ALA A 50 13.34 -12.02 -12.41
N ALA A 51 13.98 -10.94 -11.95
CA ALA A 51 15.27 -10.99 -11.29
C ALA A 51 15.30 -11.90 -10.04
N PHE A 52 14.18 -12.06 -9.32
CA PHE A 52 14.12 -12.99 -8.18
C PHE A 52 14.08 -14.46 -8.60
N VAL A 53 13.68 -14.77 -9.84
CA VAL A 53 13.64 -16.14 -10.38
C VAL A 53 15.03 -16.60 -10.81
N GLU A 54 15.96 -15.67 -11.03
CA GLU A 54 17.37 -15.96 -11.32
C GLU A 54 18.14 -16.43 -10.08
N LEU A 55 17.55 -16.31 -8.88
CA LEU A 55 18.15 -16.68 -7.62
C LEU A 55 17.57 -18.00 -7.09
N ASP A 56 18.43 -18.98 -6.83
CA ASP A 56 18.06 -20.24 -6.18
C ASP A 56 18.33 -20.21 -4.67
N LEU A 57 17.50 -20.93 -3.92
CA LEU A 57 17.74 -21.23 -2.51
C LEU A 57 18.44 -22.57 -2.40
N ALA A 58 19.53 -22.65 -1.64
CA ALA A 58 20.19 -23.90 -1.25
C ALA A 58 19.72 -24.30 0.17
N PRO A 59 18.71 -25.17 0.33
CA PRO A 59 18.12 -25.44 1.63
C PRO A 59 19.03 -26.35 2.46
N HIS A 60 19.30 -25.97 3.70
CA HIS A 60 19.97 -26.86 4.65
C HIS A 60 18.95 -27.80 5.31
N VAL A 61 19.09 -29.10 5.06
CA VAL A 61 18.14 -30.12 5.51
C VAL A 61 18.55 -30.83 6.81
N VAL A 62 19.83 -30.77 7.19
CA VAL A 62 20.36 -31.37 8.42
C VAL A 62 20.69 -30.28 9.45
N GLY A 63 20.36 -30.53 10.73
CA GLY A 63 20.56 -29.59 11.83
C GLY A 63 19.61 -28.39 11.90
N PRO A 64 18.36 -28.42 11.38
CA PRO A 64 17.47 -27.28 11.53
C PRO A 64 17.06 -27.10 13.00
N CYS A 65 17.04 -25.85 13.46
CA CYS A 65 16.39 -25.51 14.72
C CYS A 65 14.86 -25.62 14.56
N ALA A 66 14.19 -26.16 15.57
CA ALA A 66 12.73 -26.24 15.63
C ALA A 66 12.11 -24.84 15.80
N GLU A 67 12.76 -23.96 16.56
CA GLU A 67 12.34 -22.58 16.76
C GLU A 67 13.03 -21.67 15.76
N ARG A 68 12.24 -20.84 15.06
CA ARG A 68 12.73 -19.86 14.09
C ARG A 68 12.14 -18.51 14.43
N SER A 69 12.98 -17.48 14.48
CA SER A 69 12.56 -16.10 14.63
C SER A 69 12.93 -15.32 13.37
N GLN A 70 11.99 -14.51 12.90
CA GLN A 70 12.23 -13.50 11.86
C GLN A 70 12.38 -12.10 12.47
N ALA A 71 12.32 -11.98 13.80
CA ALA A 71 12.40 -10.68 14.46
C ALA A 71 13.79 -10.05 14.24
N THR A 72 13.79 -8.77 13.92
CA THR A 72 15.02 -8.00 13.68
C THR A 72 14.80 -6.53 14.02
N PRO A 73 15.82 -5.78 14.46
CA PRO A 73 15.73 -4.33 14.51
C PRO A 73 15.88 -3.72 13.11
N VAL A 74 15.17 -2.62 12.85
CA VAL A 74 15.33 -1.77 11.66
C VAL A 74 15.34 -0.30 12.13
N PHE A 75 16.46 0.40 11.94
CA PHE A 75 16.69 1.76 12.46
C PHE A 75 16.30 1.93 13.95
N GLY A 76 16.66 0.95 14.78
CA GLY A 76 16.37 0.95 16.21
C GLY A 76 14.92 0.56 16.59
N GLN A 77 14.06 0.25 15.62
CA GLN A 77 12.71 -0.25 15.86
C GLN A 77 12.68 -1.78 15.78
N ALA A 78 12.18 -2.44 16.81
CA ALA A 78 11.98 -3.88 16.78
C ALA A 78 10.79 -4.22 15.87
N ILE A 79 11.01 -5.09 14.87
CA ILE A 79 9.95 -5.63 14.00
C ILE A 79 9.92 -7.16 14.07
N SER A 80 8.73 -7.72 13.88
CA SER A 80 8.48 -9.17 14.02
C SER A 80 8.97 -9.99 12.82
N SER A 81 9.19 -9.34 11.68
CA SER A 81 9.69 -9.95 10.44
C SER A 81 10.45 -8.90 9.61
N PRO A 82 11.43 -9.27 8.76
CA PRO A 82 12.24 -8.32 7.99
C PRO A 82 11.51 -7.75 6.76
N VAL A 83 10.23 -7.41 6.91
CA VAL A 83 9.36 -6.89 5.85
C VAL A 83 8.63 -5.67 6.36
N ILE A 84 8.88 -4.51 5.73
CA ILE A 84 8.21 -3.24 6.03
C ILE A 84 7.25 -2.87 4.90
N ILE A 85 6.26 -2.03 5.20
CA ILE A 85 5.30 -1.57 4.19
C ILE A 85 5.87 -0.32 3.51
N SER A 86 6.13 -0.40 2.21
CA SER A 86 6.64 0.73 1.42
C SER A 86 5.61 1.88 1.36
N PRO A 87 6.04 3.15 1.43
CA PRO A 87 5.13 4.28 1.28
C PRO A 87 4.44 4.25 -0.09
N THR A 88 3.12 4.10 -0.08
CA THR A 88 2.27 4.14 -1.28
C THR A 88 1.34 5.34 -1.15
N GLY A 89 1.38 6.26 -2.12
CA GLY A 89 0.52 7.45 -2.15
C GLY A 89 -0.94 7.11 -2.44
N VAL A 90 -1.85 7.97 -1.97
CA VAL A 90 -3.31 7.92 -2.16
C VAL A 90 -3.88 6.50 -2.08
N GLN A 91 -3.95 5.93 -0.88
CA GLN A 91 -4.55 4.61 -0.65
C GLN A 91 -6.09 4.65 -0.56
N ALA A 92 -6.72 5.62 -1.23
CA ALA A 92 -8.17 5.76 -1.36
C ALA A 92 -8.82 4.64 -2.23
N VAL A 93 -8.21 3.46 -2.26
CA VAL A 93 -8.75 2.21 -2.80
C VAL A 93 -9.69 1.53 -1.80
N HIS A 94 -9.58 1.91 -0.53
CA HIS A 94 -10.45 1.54 0.57
C HIS A 94 -10.83 2.78 1.40
N PRO A 95 -12.06 2.87 1.95
CA PRO A 95 -12.51 3.98 2.81
C PRO A 95 -11.55 4.38 3.93
N ASP A 96 -11.00 3.38 4.63
CA ASP A 96 -10.07 3.60 5.73
C ASP A 96 -8.66 4.04 5.27
N GLY A 97 -8.34 3.89 3.98
CA GLY A 97 -7.05 4.25 3.40
C GLY A 97 -5.85 3.77 4.21
N GLU A 98 -4.92 4.69 4.46
CA GLU A 98 -3.69 4.45 5.20
C GLU A 98 -3.92 3.98 6.65
N VAL A 99 -5.04 4.34 7.27
CA VAL A 99 -5.37 3.92 8.66
C VAL A 99 -5.57 2.40 8.73
N ALA A 100 -6.18 1.77 7.72
CA ALA A 100 -6.32 0.32 7.71
C ALA A 100 -4.96 -0.39 7.59
N VAL A 101 -4.06 0.17 6.79
CA VAL A 101 -2.69 -0.35 6.63
C VAL A 101 -1.89 -0.17 7.91
N ALA A 102 -2.05 0.96 8.59
CA ALA A 102 -1.41 1.25 9.87
C ALA A 102 -1.85 0.25 10.96
N ARG A 103 -3.16 0.00 11.08
CA ARG A 103 -3.70 -1.03 11.98
C ARG A 103 -3.13 -2.42 11.67
N ALA A 104 -3.00 -2.77 10.39
CA ALA A 104 -2.40 -4.04 9.98
C ALA A 104 -0.90 -4.11 10.34
N ALA A 105 -0.15 -3.02 10.15
CA ALA A 105 1.26 -2.93 10.51
C ALA A 105 1.47 -3.07 12.03
N ALA A 106 0.67 -2.36 12.83
CA ALA A 106 0.67 -2.46 14.29
C ALA A 106 0.35 -3.89 14.75
N ALA A 107 -0.70 -4.50 14.21
CA ALA A 107 -1.10 -5.88 14.55
C ALA A 107 -0.05 -6.93 14.16
N ARG A 108 0.80 -6.65 13.17
CA ARG A 108 1.89 -7.53 12.74
C ARG A 108 3.26 -7.14 13.31
N GLY A 109 3.33 -6.08 14.09
CA GLY A 109 4.59 -5.57 14.64
C GLY A 109 5.60 -5.24 13.55
N THR A 110 5.18 -4.55 12.49
CA THR A 110 6.08 -4.03 11.44
C THR A 110 5.91 -2.52 11.23
N ILE A 111 6.84 -1.93 10.48
CA ILE A 111 6.87 -0.51 10.16
C ILE A 111 5.97 -0.21 8.96
N MET A 112 5.19 0.85 9.07
CA MET A 112 4.46 1.45 7.96
C MET A 112 5.21 2.66 7.39
N GLY A 113 5.51 2.64 6.10
CA GLY A 113 5.83 3.84 5.34
C GLY A 113 4.57 4.64 5.01
N LEU A 114 4.51 5.90 5.42
CA LEU A 114 3.41 6.82 5.13
C LEU A 114 3.85 7.82 4.06
N SER A 115 3.11 7.89 2.93
CA SER A 115 3.39 8.84 1.85
C SER A 115 3.08 10.29 2.23
N ASN A 116 3.84 11.24 1.69
CA ASN A 116 3.50 12.67 1.73
C ASN A 116 2.16 12.99 1.02
N PHE A 117 1.69 12.11 0.11
CA PHE A 117 0.40 12.19 -0.59
C PHE A 117 -0.63 11.20 -0.02
N ALA A 118 -0.52 10.85 1.26
CA ALA A 118 -1.52 10.01 1.91
C ALA A 118 -2.91 10.67 1.92
N SER A 119 -3.96 9.86 1.84
CA SER A 119 -5.35 10.36 1.95
C SER A 119 -5.77 10.64 3.40
N LYS A 120 -5.03 10.11 4.37
CA LYS A 120 -5.21 10.32 5.82
C LYS A 120 -4.08 11.13 6.41
N SER A 121 -4.39 11.91 7.44
CA SER A 121 -3.39 12.72 8.13
C SER A 121 -2.38 11.85 8.87
N VAL A 122 -1.17 12.39 9.11
CA VAL A 122 -0.13 11.68 9.86
C VAL A 122 -0.60 11.37 11.29
N GLU A 123 -1.40 12.24 11.89
CA GLU A 123 -1.97 12.08 13.22
C GLU A 123 -2.98 10.92 13.29
N GLU A 124 -3.88 10.78 12.29
CA GLU A 124 -4.81 9.65 12.22
C GLU A 124 -4.06 8.31 12.08
N VAL A 125 -2.97 8.30 11.31
CA VAL A 125 -2.16 7.11 11.08
C VAL A 125 -1.40 6.72 12.34
N THR A 126 -0.71 7.66 13.00
CA THR A 126 0.07 7.35 14.21
C THR A 126 -0.81 7.02 15.41
N ALA A 127 -2.03 7.57 15.47
CA ALA A 127 -3.02 7.22 16.50
C ALA A 127 -3.41 5.73 16.51
N THR A 128 -3.13 4.98 15.43
CA THR A 128 -3.34 3.52 15.40
C THR A 128 -2.32 2.73 16.23
N GLY A 129 -1.25 3.37 16.70
CA GLY A 129 -0.14 2.73 17.41
C GLY A 129 0.91 2.10 16.49
N ALA A 130 0.79 2.27 15.17
CA ALA A 130 1.77 1.76 14.22
C ALA A 130 3.11 2.51 14.30
N THR A 131 4.22 1.77 14.32
CA THR A 131 5.53 2.36 14.05
C THR A 131 5.56 2.89 12.63
N THR A 132 5.66 4.21 12.48
CA THR A 132 5.49 4.88 11.19
C THR A 132 6.77 5.58 10.77
N PHE A 133 7.18 5.38 9.51
CA PHE A 133 8.19 6.18 8.83
C PHE A 133 7.50 7.09 7.82
N PHE A 134 7.82 8.38 7.86
CA PHE A 134 7.20 9.37 6.99
C PHE A 134 8.05 9.59 5.74
N GLN A 135 7.44 9.43 4.58
CA GLN A 135 8.06 9.64 3.29
C GLN A 135 7.96 11.12 2.89
N MET A 136 9.10 11.70 2.54
CA MET A 136 9.25 13.09 2.12
C MET A 136 9.72 13.14 0.67
N TYR A 137 9.04 13.96 -0.14
CA TYR A 137 9.53 14.35 -1.45
C TYR A 137 10.24 15.70 -1.37
N TRP A 138 11.20 15.91 -2.25
CA TRP A 138 11.86 17.21 -2.42
C TRP A 138 10.93 18.18 -3.16
N THR A 139 9.90 18.65 -2.48
CA THR A 139 8.87 19.55 -3.03
C THR A 139 8.72 20.79 -2.16
N GLY A 140 8.80 21.98 -2.78
CA GLY A 140 8.74 23.26 -2.08
C GLY A 140 10.11 23.75 -1.62
N ASP A 141 10.11 24.78 -0.78
CA ASP A 141 11.31 25.33 -0.16
C ASP A 141 11.72 24.56 1.10
N ARG A 142 12.88 24.94 1.65
CA ARG A 142 13.43 24.34 2.87
C ARG A 142 12.49 24.45 4.06
N ASP A 143 11.83 25.60 4.21
CA ASP A 143 10.99 25.88 5.37
C ASP A 143 9.71 25.03 5.34
N THR A 144 9.13 24.82 4.15
CA THR A 144 8.02 23.89 3.94
C THR A 144 8.40 22.47 4.33
N MET A 145 9.59 22.00 3.94
CA MET A 145 10.07 20.67 4.31
C MET A 145 10.30 20.54 5.82
N ILE A 146 10.85 21.57 6.47
CA ILE A 146 11.05 21.60 7.92
C ILE A 146 9.70 21.54 8.65
N GLN A 147 8.71 22.32 8.22
CA GLN A 147 7.38 22.31 8.82
C GLN A 147 6.73 20.92 8.73
N ARG A 148 6.79 20.28 7.57
CA ARG A 148 6.23 18.93 7.37
C ARG A 148 6.93 17.86 8.22
N THR A 149 8.26 17.84 8.21
CA THR A 149 9.02 16.86 9.03
C THR A 149 8.84 17.12 10.53
N THR A 150 8.74 18.38 10.95
CA THR A 150 8.46 18.75 12.34
C THR A 150 7.07 18.26 12.77
N ARG A 151 6.04 18.50 11.96
CA ARG A 151 4.68 17.98 12.21
C ARG A 151 4.67 16.46 12.31
N ALA A 152 5.32 15.76 11.37
CA ALA A 152 5.42 14.30 11.39
C ALA A 152 6.08 13.79 12.68
N ARG A 153 7.19 14.42 13.10
CA ARG A 153 7.88 14.09 14.35
C ARG A 153 6.98 14.31 15.57
N GLN A 154 6.27 15.43 15.63
CA GLN A 154 5.33 15.74 16.72
C GLN A 154 4.17 14.74 16.78
N ALA A 155 3.71 14.26 15.63
CA ALA A 155 2.70 13.21 15.54
C ALA A 155 3.21 11.81 15.95
N GLY A 156 4.50 11.64 16.23
CA GLY A 156 5.07 10.39 16.75
C GLY A 156 5.78 9.50 15.72
N VAL A 157 5.99 10.00 14.50
CA VAL A 157 6.77 9.31 13.46
C VAL A 157 8.19 9.00 13.95
N LYS A 158 8.71 7.81 13.59
CA LYS A 158 9.99 7.28 14.07
C LYS A 158 11.13 7.33 13.05
N GLY A 159 10.84 7.60 11.79
CA GLY A 159 11.85 7.66 10.72
C GLY A 159 11.38 8.49 9.53
N LEU A 160 12.34 8.87 8.68
CA LEU A 160 12.09 9.60 7.44
C LEU A 160 12.59 8.80 6.24
N ILE A 161 11.80 8.79 5.17
CA ILE A 161 12.19 8.21 3.87
C ILE A 161 12.29 9.36 2.88
N ALA A 162 13.50 9.72 2.46
CA ALA A 162 13.72 10.74 1.44
C ALA A 162 13.62 10.12 0.05
N THR A 163 12.57 10.44 -0.70
CA THR A 163 12.33 9.90 -2.04
C THR A 163 12.83 10.89 -3.09
N LEU A 164 13.89 10.50 -3.80
CA LEU A 164 14.59 11.34 -4.79
C LEU A 164 14.49 10.79 -6.23
N ASP A 165 13.94 9.60 -6.40
CA ASP A 165 13.79 8.87 -7.66
C ASP A 165 12.44 9.14 -8.36
N TRP A 166 11.64 10.07 -7.83
CA TRP A 166 10.37 10.42 -8.46
C TRP A 166 10.58 11.31 -9.68
N SER A 167 10.35 10.73 -10.86
CA SER A 167 10.23 11.49 -12.10
C SER A 167 8.78 11.94 -12.32
N PHE A 168 8.57 13.17 -12.82
CA PHE A 168 7.25 13.67 -13.26
C PHE A 168 6.73 12.97 -14.54
N SER A 169 7.32 11.85 -14.94
CA SER A 169 6.91 11.11 -16.14
C SER A 169 5.55 10.44 -15.91
N THR A 170 4.58 10.82 -16.73
CA THR A 170 3.24 10.23 -16.80
C THR A 170 3.06 9.35 -18.05
N GLY A 171 4.13 9.16 -18.83
CA GLY A 171 4.13 8.37 -20.06
C GLY A 171 3.87 6.91 -19.76
N ARG A 172 2.76 6.38 -20.26
CA ARG A 172 2.35 4.98 -20.17
C ARG A 172 1.77 4.57 -21.52
N ASP A 173 2.27 3.49 -22.09
CA ASP A 173 1.87 3.06 -23.44
C ASP A 173 0.39 2.60 -23.49
N TRP A 174 -0.16 2.19 -22.33
CA TRP A 174 -1.57 1.83 -22.14
C TRP A 174 -2.43 2.99 -21.60
N GLY A 175 -1.88 4.19 -21.50
CA GLY A 175 -2.55 5.38 -20.99
C GLY A 175 -2.50 5.52 -19.46
N SER A 176 -2.55 6.78 -19.00
CA SER A 176 -2.63 7.11 -17.58
C SER A 176 -4.11 7.18 -17.15
N PRO A 177 -4.51 6.48 -16.06
CA PRO A 177 -5.83 6.67 -15.49
C PRO A 177 -6.00 8.13 -15.09
N GLU A 178 -7.07 8.76 -15.55
CA GLU A 178 -7.46 10.08 -15.08
C GLU A 178 -7.82 9.97 -13.60
N ILE A 179 -7.00 10.57 -12.73
CA ILE A 179 -7.35 10.78 -11.32
C ILE A 179 -8.05 12.13 -11.26
N PRO A 180 -9.38 12.17 -11.04
CA PRO A 180 -10.08 13.45 -11.00
C PRO A 180 -9.64 14.24 -9.77
N GLU A 181 -9.23 15.49 -9.98
CA GLU A 181 -8.85 16.40 -8.90
C GLU A 181 -10.04 16.74 -7.97
N LYS A 182 -11.27 16.62 -8.49
CA LYS A 182 -12.52 16.87 -7.78
C LYS A 182 -13.57 15.83 -8.14
N VAL A 183 -14.31 15.35 -7.14
CA VAL A 183 -15.48 14.49 -7.36
C VAL A 183 -16.73 15.37 -7.44
N ASP A 184 -16.93 16.01 -8.60
CA ASP A 184 -18.16 16.78 -8.89
C ASP A 184 -19.20 15.91 -9.61
N LEU A 185 -20.45 16.40 -9.75
CA LEU A 185 -21.53 15.67 -10.41
C LEU A 185 -21.15 15.25 -11.84
N LYS A 186 -20.37 16.08 -12.54
CA LYS A 186 -19.86 15.80 -13.89
C LYS A 186 -18.87 14.63 -13.88
N THR A 187 -17.95 14.60 -12.93
CA THR A 187 -17.00 13.50 -12.70
C THR A 187 -17.72 12.22 -12.30
N MET A 188 -18.73 12.32 -11.43
CA MET A 188 -19.56 11.19 -11.03
C MET A 188 -20.29 10.57 -12.22
N VAL A 189 -20.94 11.38 -13.06
CA VAL A 189 -21.64 10.89 -14.28
C VAL A 189 -20.65 10.27 -15.27
N ARG A 190 -19.48 10.87 -15.46
CA ARG A 190 -18.44 10.37 -16.37
C ARG A 190 -17.80 9.07 -15.89
N MET A 191 -17.54 8.94 -14.59
CA MET A 191 -16.95 7.75 -13.99
C MET A 191 -18.00 6.68 -13.67
N ALA A 192 -19.29 7.02 -13.64
CA ALA A 192 -20.38 6.11 -13.27
C ALA A 192 -20.34 4.77 -14.03
N PRO A 193 -20.18 4.70 -15.37
CA PRO A 193 -20.12 3.41 -16.07
C PRO A 193 -18.98 2.50 -15.60
N LYS A 194 -17.84 3.08 -15.21
CA LYS A 194 -16.66 2.33 -14.74
C LYS A 194 -16.78 1.86 -13.29
N VAL A 195 -17.63 2.52 -12.51
CA VAL A 195 -17.75 2.30 -11.08
C VAL A 195 -19.04 1.53 -10.72
N VAL A 196 -20.13 1.69 -11.50
CA VAL A 196 -21.42 1.01 -11.28
C VAL A 196 -21.31 -0.52 -11.40
N THR A 197 -20.31 -1.00 -12.15
CA THR A 197 -19.98 -2.43 -12.26
C THR A 197 -19.43 -3.02 -10.95
N LYS A 198 -19.13 -2.18 -9.94
CA LYS A 198 -18.59 -2.55 -8.63
C LYS A 198 -19.49 -2.03 -7.49
N PRO A 199 -20.73 -2.56 -7.34
CA PRO A 199 -21.73 -2.01 -6.41
C PRO A 199 -21.31 -2.07 -4.94
N ARG A 200 -20.55 -3.10 -4.52
CA ARG A 200 -20.02 -3.19 -3.16
C ARG A 200 -18.98 -2.11 -2.85
N TRP A 201 -18.12 -1.81 -3.81
CA TRP A 201 -17.11 -0.77 -3.66
C TRP A 201 -17.78 0.60 -3.55
N LEU A 202 -18.78 0.88 -4.41
CA LEU A 202 -19.60 2.09 -4.32
C LEU A 202 -20.27 2.25 -2.97
N TRP A 203 -20.90 1.19 -2.47
CA TRP A 203 -21.58 1.22 -1.19
C TRP A 203 -20.60 1.57 -0.05
N GLN A 204 -19.43 0.95 -0.03
CA GLN A 204 -18.40 1.20 0.98
C GLN A 204 -17.92 2.65 0.99
N PHE A 205 -17.68 3.24 -0.18
CA PHE A 205 -17.31 4.67 -0.28
C PHE A 205 -18.49 5.60 0.00
N GLY A 206 -19.69 5.26 -0.44
CA GLY A 206 -20.91 6.05 -0.21
C GLY A 206 -21.29 6.16 1.27
N GLN A 207 -20.92 5.17 2.10
CA GLN A 207 -21.13 5.24 3.54
C GLN A 207 -20.31 6.34 4.23
N GLN A 208 -19.22 6.83 3.63
CA GLN A 208 -18.39 7.88 4.22
C GLN A 208 -18.97 9.29 4.10
N TYR A 209 -19.97 9.48 3.23
CA TYR A 209 -20.62 10.77 2.97
C TYR A 209 -22.01 10.89 3.62
N ARG A 210 -22.30 10.01 4.59
CA ARG A 210 -23.48 10.08 5.46
C ARG A 210 -23.08 10.68 6.81
#